data_AF-A0A8E6B619-F1
#
_entry.id   AF-A0A8E6B619-F1
#
_cell.length_a   1.000
_cell.length_b   1.000
_cell.length_c   1.000
_cell.angle_alpha   90.00
_cell.angle_beta   90.00
_cell.angle_gamma   90.00
#
_symmetry.space_group_name_H-M   'P 1'
#
loop_
_entity.id
_entity.type
_entity.pdbx_description
1 polymer ?
#
loop_
_entity_poly.entity_id
_entity_poly.type
_entity_poly.pdbx_seq_one_letter_code
_entity_poly.pdbx_strand_id
1 'polypeptide(L)'
;MFNFFRLGVLPAVVGLAVSAGGTVAQQPFDGENKAKAMESLIYQKAESDILKTIEESNQLKERSEARATQLLRNKISAIKDEPSLGAKDRAKLIAKLETQIRVIENKDPAKNLVNSEELTNRKLKEEERAKAILAEIKDVRRELDTIKALFDSQKFDQARKQADALLKKFPDNPSSIALSNTTLNADAINEARIVSGQMREGYRLAMLAVDKSATMPKDDITFDVKYTREVVSKRNKPTLTQREVKILKSLEIESSFEFKDEPLEKVLNDLSKQMNTSIILDEVAKQELKIDSNTFVNASLKNVTTRSALRKILADKGLAFVMKNESIYVTTNEKAKDMLVSRVYYVGDLVSGLGPFNAIRAGNLADVRQTQEMVDQLMRAILSVDPNSWERNNNGGHGTVTFHWPSLSFVVRQSAEVHAKLSGSFGSGIK
;
A
#
# COMPACT_ATOMS: atom_id res chain seq x y z
N MET A 1 -30.85 -12.08 31.58
CA MET A 1 -31.58 -12.86 32.60
C MET A 1 -31.67 -14.28 32.07
N PHE A 2 -30.78 -15.16 32.54
CA PHE A 2 -30.67 -16.55 32.12
C PHE A 2 -31.83 -17.37 32.71
N ASN A 3 -32.45 -18.25 31.93
CA ASN A 3 -33.24 -19.35 32.47
C ASN A 3 -32.79 -20.67 31.81
N PHE A 4 -31.84 -21.33 32.48
CA PHE A 4 -31.64 -22.76 32.42
C PHE A 4 -32.71 -23.42 33.30
N PHE A 5 -33.42 -24.44 32.81
CA PHE A 5 -34.05 -25.42 33.70
C PHE A 5 -33.66 -26.84 33.31
N ARG A 6 -33.30 -27.58 34.34
CA ARG A 6 -32.61 -28.87 34.37
C ARG A 6 -33.55 -30.05 34.09
N LEU A 7 -32.92 -31.10 33.57
CA LEU A 7 -33.09 -32.53 33.85
C LEU A 7 -34.12 -32.97 34.92
N GLY A 8 -34.82 -34.06 34.61
CA GLY A 8 -35.46 -34.93 35.60
C GLY A 8 -36.12 -36.16 34.97
N VAL A 9 -35.34 -37.22 34.74
CA VAL A 9 -35.79 -38.59 34.46
C VAL A 9 -36.21 -39.24 35.79
N LEU A 10 -37.29 -40.03 35.81
CA LEU A 10 -37.41 -41.37 36.44
C LEU A 10 -38.83 -41.96 36.23
N PRO A 11 -39.02 -43.30 36.30
CA PRO A 11 -40.02 -44.06 35.54
C PRO A 11 -41.09 -44.77 36.42
N ALA A 12 -41.93 -45.55 35.72
CA ALA A 12 -42.49 -46.86 36.12
C ALA A 12 -43.98 -46.97 36.54
N VAL A 13 -44.70 -47.74 35.70
CA VAL A 13 -45.57 -48.89 36.01
C VAL A 13 -46.90 -48.65 36.74
N VAL A 14 -48.00 -49.14 36.15
CA VAL A 14 -48.91 -50.21 36.63
C VAL A 14 -50.12 -50.27 35.69
N GLY A 15 -50.44 -51.46 35.19
CA GLY A 15 -51.62 -51.73 34.37
C GLY A 15 -52.88 -52.00 35.19
N LEU A 16 -54.04 -52.00 34.53
CA LEU A 16 -55.28 -52.57 35.04
C LEU A 16 -56.16 -53.00 33.86
N ALA A 17 -56.44 -54.29 33.81
CA ALA A 17 -57.44 -54.91 32.95
C ALA A 17 -58.77 -55.01 33.72
N VAL A 18 -59.91 -54.78 33.07
CA VAL A 18 -61.20 -55.39 33.45
C VAL A 18 -62.04 -55.66 32.20
N SER A 19 -62.55 -56.89 32.16
CA SER A 19 -63.41 -57.53 31.15
C SER A 19 -64.90 -57.43 31.49
N ALA A 20 -65.75 -57.39 30.46
CA ALA A 20 -67.10 -57.99 30.39
C ALA A 20 -67.53 -57.93 28.90
N GLY A 21 -68.16 -58.89 28.23
CA GLY A 21 -68.96 -60.05 28.63
C GLY A 21 -70.26 -60.01 27.83
N GLY A 22 -70.35 -60.72 26.70
CA GLY A 22 -71.55 -60.81 25.86
C GLY A 22 -71.48 -61.95 24.82
N THR A 23 -72.35 -62.95 24.97
CA THR A 23 -72.64 -64.08 24.07
C THR A 23 -74.00 -63.83 23.40
N VAL A 24 -74.42 -64.29 22.20
CA VAL A 24 -73.92 -65.13 21.11
C VAL A 24 -74.83 -64.86 19.89
N ALA A 25 -74.30 -64.94 18.67
CA ALA A 25 -75.06 -65.43 17.51
C ALA A 25 -74.11 -66.19 16.57
N GLN A 26 -74.20 -67.52 16.59
CA GLN A 26 -73.46 -68.43 15.70
C GLN A 26 -73.95 -68.30 14.25
N GLN A 27 -73.05 -67.97 13.33
CA GLN A 27 -73.14 -68.35 11.92
C GLN A 27 -72.18 -69.53 11.65
N PRO A 28 -72.52 -70.46 10.74
CA PRO A 28 -71.72 -71.67 10.51
C PRO A 28 -70.29 -71.33 10.06
N PHE A 29 -69.33 -72.07 10.62
CA PHE A 29 -67.90 -71.84 10.48
C PHE A 29 -67.40 -72.34 9.12
N ASP A 30 -67.28 -71.43 8.16
CA ASP A 30 -66.75 -71.70 6.81
C ASP A 30 -65.21 -71.65 6.82
N GLY A 31 -64.59 -72.59 7.53
CA GLY A 31 -63.13 -72.65 7.74
C GLY A 31 -62.34 -72.84 6.45
N GLU A 32 -62.94 -73.46 5.44
CA GLU A 32 -62.30 -73.75 4.15
C GLU A 32 -62.15 -72.50 3.27
N ASN A 33 -63.14 -71.59 3.30
CA ASN A 33 -63.12 -70.34 2.54
C ASN A 33 -62.14 -69.32 3.15
N LYS A 34 -61.98 -69.31 4.48
CA LYS A 34 -60.96 -68.47 5.15
C LYS A 34 -59.53 -68.97 4.90
N ALA A 35 -59.32 -70.28 4.82
CA ALA A 35 -58.00 -70.86 4.51
C ALA A 35 -57.57 -70.55 3.06
N LYS A 36 -58.47 -70.71 2.08
CA LYS A 36 -58.21 -70.34 0.67
C LYS A 36 -57.97 -68.84 0.49
N ALA A 37 -58.73 -68.00 1.21
CA ALA A 37 -58.51 -66.56 1.20
C ALA A 37 -57.13 -66.18 1.75
N MET A 38 -56.68 -66.81 2.85
CA MET A 38 -55.36 -66.56 3.43
C MET A 38 -54.22 -67.02 2.50
N GLU A 39 -54.35 -68.19 1.86
CA GLU A 39 -53.36 -68.69 0.89
C GLU A 39 -53.22 -67.74 -0.33
N SER A 40 -54.34 -67.23 -0.84
CA SER A 40 -54.32 -66.25 -1.94
C SER A 40 -53.67 -64.91 -1.56
N LEU A 41 -53.84 -64.47 -0.30
CA LEU A 41 -53.26 -63.24 0.21
C LEU A 41 -51.74 -63.38 0.39
N ILE A 42 -51.27 -64.55 0.87
CA ILE A 42 -49.84 -64.88 0.97
C ILE A 42 -49.20 -64.87 -0.43
N TYR A 43 -49.87 -65.45 -1.42
CA TYR A 43 -49.41 -65.45 -2.81
C TYR A 43 -49.29 -64.03 -3.39
N GLN A 44 -50.32 -63.19 -3.22
CA GLN A 44 -50.30 -61.80 -3.71
C GLN A 44 -49.17 -60.98 -3.10
N LYS A 45 -48.89 -61.17 -1.80
CA LYS A 45 -47.78 -60.51 -1.12
C LYS A 45 -46.43 -60.96 -1.68
N ALA A 46 -46.24 -62.25 -1.89
CA ALA A 46 -45.02 -62.81 -2.48
C ALA A 46 -44.79 -62.32 -3.92
N GLU A 47 -45.86 -62.20 -4.72
CA GLU A 47 -45.79 -61.69 -6.09
C GLU A 47 -45.40 -60.21 -6.14
N SER A 48 -45.97 -59.37 -5.27
CA SER A 48 -45.60 -57.95 -5.18
C SER A 48 -44.12 -57.77 -4.82
N ASP A 49 -43.58 -58.58 -3.92
CA ASP A 49 -42.18 -58.47 -3.52
C ASP A 49 -41.23 -58.87 -4.66
N ILE A 50 -41.63 -59.84 -5.49
CA ILE A 50 -40.86 -60.25 -6.67
C ILE A 50 -40.83 -59.16 -7.73
N LEU A 51 -41.96 -58.50 -7.98
CA LEU A 51 -42.03 -57.40 -8.94
C LEU A 51 -41.09 -56.25 -8.55
N LYS A 52 -41.04 -55.90 -7.26
CA LYS A 52 -40.09 -54.90 -6.75
C LYS A 52 -38.64 -55.33 -6.98
N THR A 53 -38.29 -56.59 -6.70
CA THR A 53 -36.93 -57.09 -6.95
C THR A 53 -36.57 -57.08 -8.44
N ILE A 54 -37.53 -57.34 -9.33
CA ILE A 54 -37.31 -57.23 -10.79
C ILE A 54 -37.03 -55.79 -11.20
N GLU A 55 -37.76 -54.83 -10.64
CA GLU A 55 -37.55 -53.40 -10.88
C GLU A 55 -36.16 -52.93 -10.40
N GLU A 56 -35.79 -53.31 -9.17
CA GLU A 56 -34.45 -53.04 -8.62
C GLU A 56 -33.33 -53.65 -9.48
N SER A 57 -33.54 -54.88 -9.97
CA SER A 57 -32.60 -55.54 -10.87
C SER A 57 -32.44 -54.78 -12.19
N ASN A 58 -33.54 -54.24 -12.74
CA ASN A 58 -33.51 -53.43 -13.96
C ASN A 58 -32.75 -52.11 -13.75
N GLN A 59 -32.93 -51.44 -12.61
CA GLN A 59 -32.14 -50.25 -12.28
C GLN A 59 -30.65 -50.57 -12.09
N LEU A 60 -30.34 -51.73 -11.49
CA LEU A 60 -28.96 -52.17 -11.32
C LEU A 60 -28.30 -52.58 -12.63
N LYS A 61 -29.07 -53.06 -13.62
CA LYS A 61 -28.57 -53.42 -14.96
C LYS A 61 -27.82 -52.26 -15.63
N GLU A 62 -28.29 -51.02 -15.48
CA GLU A 62 -27.65 -49.83 -16.08
C GLU A 62 -26.24 -49.56 -15.54
N ARG A 63 -25.96 -50.01 -14.30
CA ARG A 63 -24.68 -49.78 -13.62
C ARG A 63 -23.78 -51.02 -13.62
N SER A 64 -24.36 -52.21 -13.48
CA SER A 64 -23.64 -53.48 -13.43
C SER A 64 -24.57 -54.69 -13.62
N GLU A 65 -24.41 -55.39 -14.76
CA GLU A 65 -25.16 -56.62 -15.08
C GLU A 65 -24.91 -57.75 -14.06
N ALA A 66 -23.69 -57.88 -13.54
CA ALA A 66 -23.32 -58.92 -12.58
C ALA A 66 -24.03 -58.75 -11.22
N ARG A 67 -24.23 -57.51 -10.76
CA ARG A 67 -24.96 -57.24 -9.50
C ARG A 67 -26.45 -57.50 -9.65
N ALA A 68 -27.01 -57.17 -10.82
CA ALA A 68 -28.41 -57.39 -11.14
C ALA A 68 -28.79 -58.88 -11.14
N THR A 69 -27.94 -59.76 -11.69
CA THR A 69 -28.16 -61.22 -11.70
C THR A 69 -27.98 -61.85 -10.32
N GLN A 70 -27.03 -61.39 -9.51
CA GLN A 70 -26.82 -61.89 -8.15
C GLN A 70 -28.00 -61.59 -7.23
N LEU A 71 -28.60 -60.40 -7.34
CA LEU A 71 -29.82 -60.02 -6.59
C LEU A 71 -30.98 -60.98 -6.89
N LEU A 72 -31.23 -61.28 -8.17
CA LEU A 72 -32.29 -62.19 -8.58
C LEU A 72 -32.05 -63.63 -8.08
N ARG A 73 -30.80 -64.12 -8.13
CA ARG A 73 -30.43 -65.45 -7.61
C ARG A 73 -30.63 -65.58 -6.11
N ASN A 74 -30.27 -64.55 -5.34
CA ASN A 74 -30.49 -64.52 -3.90
C ASN A 74 -31.99 -64.59 -3.56
N LYS A 75 -32.84 -63.88 -4.32
CA LYS A 75 -34.29 -63.90 -4.13
C LYS A 75 -34.89 -65.28 -4.48
N ILE A 76 -34.38 -65.96 -5.51
CA ILE A 76 -34.75 -67.36 -5.83
C ILE A 76 -34.46 -68.28 -4.64
N SER A 77 -33.29 -68.16 -4.01
CA SER A 77 -32.95 -68.97 -2.82
C SER A 77 -33.88 -68.68 -1.65
N ALA A 78 -34.16 -67.41 -1.35
CA ALA A 78 -35.08 -67.03 -0.27
C ALA A 78 -36.50 -67.60 -0.45
N ILE A 79 -37.00 -67.66 -1.69
CA ILE A 79 -38.33 -68.24 -1.99
C ILE A 79 -38.34 -69.77 -1.84
N LYS A 80 -37.20 -70.44 -2.04
CA LYS A 80 -37.08 -71.90 -1.81
C LYS A 80 -37.18 -72.27 -0.34
N ASP A 81 -36.79 -71.38 0.56
CA ASP A 81 -36.73 -71.65 1.99
C ASP A 81 -38.02 -71.25 2.75
N GLU A 82 -38.96 -70.55 2.09
CA GLU A 82 -40.18 -70.00 2.72
C GLU A 82 -41.30 -71.06 2.89
N PRO A 83 -41.62 -71.54 4.10
CA PRO A 83 -42.56 -72.66 4.33
C PRO A 83 -44.03 -72.30 4.10
N SER A 84 -44.34 -71.00 4.00
CA SER A 84 -45.71 -70.47 3.95
C SER A 84 -46.36 -70.52 2.55
N LEU A 85 -45.61 -70.85 1.50
CA LEU A 85 -46.11 -70.97 0.12
C LEU A 85 -46.31 -72.42 -0.32
N GLY A 86 -47.44 -72.69 -0.97
CA GLY A 86 -47.71 -73.96 -1.65
C GLY A 86 -46.69 -74.27 -2.76
N ALA A 87 -46.34 -75.55 -2.93
CA ALA A 87 -45.27 -75.99 -3.84
C ALA A 87 -45.48 -75.57 -5.31
N LYS A 88 -46.74 -75.49 -5.78
CA LYS A 88 -47.09 -75.07 -7.14
C LYS A 88 -46.84 -73.58 -7.37
N ASP A 89 -47.14 -72.76 -6.39
CA ASP A 89 -47.00 -71.30 -6.50
C ASP A 89 -45.54 -70.87 -6.39
N ARG A 90 -44.76 -71.57 -5.55
CA ARG A 90 -43.31 -71.43 -5.49
C ARG A 90 -42.63 -71.64 -6.86
N ALA A 91 -43.05 -72.67 -7.61
CA ALA A 91 -42.48 -72.97 -8.93
C ALA A 91 -42.78 -71.88 -9.96
N LYS A 92 -43.99 -71.30 -9.96
CA LYS A 92 -44.36 -70.20 -10.87
C LYS A 92 -43.52 -68.95 -10.61
N LEU A 93 -43.32 -68.61 -9.33
CA LEU A 93 -42.57 -67.43 -8.92
C LEU A 93 -41.07 -67.55 -9.26
N ILE A 94 -40.47 -68.73 -9.08
CA ILE A 94 -39.09 -69.00 -9.46
C ILE A 94 -38.91 -68.89 -10.99
N ALA A 95 -39.84 -69.43 -11.79
CA ALA A 95 -39.76 -69.36 -13.24
C ALA A 95 -39.74 -67.91 -13.77
N LYS A 96 -40.53 -67.00 -13.16
CA LYS A 96 -40.52 -65.56 -13.52
C LYS A 96 -39.13 -64.93 -13.30
N LEU A 97 -38.50 -65.21 -12.16
CA LEU A 97 -37.15 -64.69 -11.86
C LEU A 97 -36.09 -65.27 -12.82
N GLU A 98 -36.17 -66.56 -13.16
CA GLU A 98 -35.25 -67.21 -14.11
C GLU A 98 -35.39 -66.68 -15.54
N THR A 99 -36.61 -66.34 -15.99
CA THR A 99 -36.80 -65.68 -17.28
C THR A 99 -36.13 -64.31 -17.32
N GLN A 100 -36.18 -63.56 -16.22
CA GLN A 100 -35.54 -62.25 -16.17
C GLN A 100 -34.01 -62.34 -16.15
N ILE A 101 -33.44 -63.34 -15.47
CA ILE A 101 -32.00 -63.63 -15.54
C ILE A 101 -31.58 -63.88 -16.99
N ARG A 102 -32.36 -64.65 -17.77
CA ARG A 102 -32.07 -64.90 -19.19
C ARG A 102 -32.09 -63.63 -20.05
N VAL A 103 -33.02 -62.71 -19.78
CA VAL A 103 -33.10 -61.41 -20.50
C VAL A 103 -31.90 -60.50 -20.15
N ILE A 104 -31.43 -60.54 -18.91
CA ILE A 104 -30.25 -59.76 -18.50
C ILE A 104 -28.96 -60.36 -19.08
N GLU A 105 -28.83 -61.68 -19.12
CA GLU A 105 -27.65 -62.38 -19.65
C GLU A 105 -27.54 -62.37 -21.19
N ASN A 106 -28.51 -61.77 -21.91
CA ASN A 106 -28.44 -61.32 -23.32
C ASN A 106 -27.77 -62.29 -24.31
N LYS A 107 -28.15 -63.57 -24.30
CA LYS A 107 -27.67 -64.63 -25.22
C LYS A 107 -28.41 -64.64 -26.58
N ASP A 108 -28.45 -63.50 -27.27
CA ASP A 108 -28.94 -63.43 -28.67
C ASP A 108 -27.76 -63.33 -29.66
N PRO A 109 -27.45 -64.38 -30.47
CA PRO A 109 -26.24 -64.45 -31.29
C PRO A 109 -26.25 -63.64 -32.61
N ALA A 110 -27.26 -62.79 -32.87
CA ALA A 110 -27.50 -62.25 -34.22
C ALA A 110 -27.11 -60.78 -34.47
N LYS A 111 -26.47 -60.07 -33.53
CA LYS A 111 -26.22 -58.61 -33.65
C LYS A 111 -24.77 -58.14 -33.79
N ASN A 112 -23.80 -59.05 -33.95
CA ASN A 112 -22.35 -58.74 -33.96
C ASN A 112 -21.71 -58.52 -35.35
N LEU A 113 -22.47 -58.11 -36.38
CA LEU A 113 -21.92 -57.84 -37.72
C LEU A 113 -21.93 -56.33 -38.04
N VAL A 114 -21.25 -55.53 -37.22
CA VAL A 114 -20.99 -54.10 -37.52
C VAL A 114 -19.49 -53.82 -37.52
N ASN A 115 -18.96 -53.59 -38.73
CA ASN A 115 -17.73 -52.89 -39.13
C ASN A 115 -16.43 -53.07 -38.31
N SER A 116 -15.56 -53.95 -38.80
CA SER A 116 -14.15 -54.07 -38.38
C SER A 116 -13.34 -52.78 -38.55
N GLU A 117 -13.67 -51.92 -39.53
CA GLU A 117 -13.00 -50.63 -39.77
C GLU A 117 -13.34 -49.55 -38.74
N GLU A 118 -14.54 -49.59 -38.15
CA GLU A 118 -14.87 -48.66 -37.05
C GLU A 118 -14.18 -49.05 -35.75
N LEU A 119 -14.01 -50.35 -35.49
CA LEU A 119 -13.31 -50.85 -34.31
C LEU A 119 -11.82 -50.52 -34.36
N THR A 120 -11.16 -50.62 -35.52
CA THR A 120 -9.76 -50.22 -35.68
C THR A 120 -9.59 -48.70 -35.53
N ASN A 121 -10.48 -47.90 -36.13
CA ASN A 121 -10.46 -46.45 -35.99
C ASN A 121 -10.78 -45.96 -34.56
N ARG A 122 -11.63 -46.67 -33.80
CA ARG A 122 -11.89 -46.40 -32.38
C ARG A 122 -10.67 -46.73 -31.51
N LYS A 123 -10.04 -47.89 -31.74
CA LYS A 123 -8.82 -48.28 -31.03
C LYS A 123 -7.64 -47.33 -31.27
N LEU A 124 -7.45 -46.88 -32.52
CA LEU A 124 -6.43 -45.88 -32.85
C LEU A 124 -6.69 -44.54 -32.14
N LYS A 125 -7.94 -44.07 -32.12
CA LYS A 125 -8.34 -42.86 -31.38
C LYS A 125 -8.19 -43.03 -29.86
N GLU A 126 -8.43 -44.21 -29.32
CA GLU A 126 -8.21 -44.54 -27.91
C GLU A 126 -6.72 -44.57 -27.56
N GLU A 127 -5.87 -45.14 -28.41
CA GLU A 127 -4.42 -45.12 -28.25
C GLU A 127 -3.84 -43.71 -28.34
N GLU A 128 -4.34 -42.86 -29.25
CA GLU A 128 -3.95 -41.46 -29.36
C GLU A 128 -4.36 -40.64 -28.13
N ARG A 129 -5.58 -40.85 -27.62
CA ARG A 129 -6.04 -40.24 -26.35
C ARG A 129 -5.23 -40.71 -25.16
N ALA A 130 -4.91 -42.01 -25.08
CA ALA A 130 -4.07 -42.56 -24.03
C ALA A 130 -2.65 -41.97 -24.08
N LYS A 131 -2.08 -41.80 -25.26
CA LYS A 131 -0.78 -41.12 -25.46
C LYS A 131 -0.86 -39.63 -25.07
N ALA A 132 -1.95 -38.94 -25.40
CA ALA A 132 -2.15 -37.53 -25.02
C ALA A 132 -2.26 -37.34 -23.50
N ILE A 133 -3.03 -38.20 -22.81
CA ILE A 133 -3.16 -38.17 -21.34
C ILE A 133 -1.81 -38.51 -20.68
N LEU A 134 -1.06 -39.48 -21.22
CA LEU A 134 0.27 -39.82 -20.71
C LEU A 134 1.25 -38.64 -20.88
N ALA A 135 1.18 -37.93 -22.00
CA ALA A 135 1.98 -36.73 -22.24
C ALA A 135 1.61 -35.60 -21.27
N GLU A 136 0.31 -35.35 -21.07
CA GLU A 136 -0.19 -34.38 -20.09
C GLU A 136 0.32 -34.69 -18.67
N ILE A 137 0.22 -35.94 -18.21
CA ILE A 137 0.73 -36.35 -16.90
C ILE A 137 2.23 -36.08 -16.78
N LYS A 138 3.00 -36.33 -17.84
CA LYS A 138 4.46 -36.12 -17.84
C LYS A 138 4.81 -34.63 -17.79
N ASP A 139 4.07 -33.79 -18.49
CA ASP A 139 4.32 -32.35 -18.53
C ASP A 139 3.89 -31.66 -17.23
N VAL A 140 2.73 -32.04 -16.67
CA VAL A 140 2.28 -31.60 -15.35
C VAL A 140 3.32 -31.97 -14.29
N ARG A 141 3.88 -33.20 -14.34
CA ARG A 141 4.92 -33.63 -13.39
C ARG A 141 6.18 -32.79 -13.47
N ARG A 142 6.62 -32.43 -14.68
CA ARG A 142 7.79 -31.55 -14.87
C ARG A 142 7.55 -30.15 -14.31
N GLU A 143 6.39 -29.58 -14.59
CA GLU A 143 6.03 -28.26 -14.04
C GLU A 143 5.90 -28.31 -12.51
N LEU A 144 5.38 -29.39 -11.94
CA LEU A 144 5.37 -29.62 -10.49
C LEU A 144 6.78 -29.66 -9.88
N ASP A 145 7.71 -30.37 -10.51
CA ASP A 145 9.10 -30.42 -10.04
C ASP A 145 9.77 -29.04 -10.10
N THR A 146 9.49 -28.24 -11.14
CA THR A 146 9.99 -26.86 -11.22
C THR A 146 9.40 -25.96 -10.15
N ILE A 147 8.10 -26.09 -9.88
CA ILE A 147 7.42 -25.30 -8.85
C ILE A 147 7.97 -25.70 -7.47
N LYS A 148 8.15 -27.00 -7.21
CA LYS A 148 8.80 -27.48 -5.98
C LYS A 148 10.20 -26.90 -5.80
N ALA A 149 11.02 -26.84 -6.84
CA ALA A 149 12.33 -26.21 -6.77
C ALA A 149 12.26 -24.69 -6.47
N LEU A 150 11.22 -24.00 -6.96
CA LEU A 150 10.97 -22.58 -6.62
C LEU A 150 10.55 -22.40 -5.15
N PHE A 151 9.79 -23.36 -4.61
CA PHE A 151 9.46 -23.42 -3.19
C PHE A 151 10.69 -23.65 -2.32
N ASP A 152 11.53 -24.61 -2.70
CA ASP A 152 12.77 -24.94 -1.98
C ASP A 152 13.74 -23.74 -1.98
N SER A 153 13.72 -22.94 -3.06
CA SER A 153 14.49 -21.69 -3.16
C SER A 153 13.79 -20.45 -2.57
N GLN A 154 12.67 -20.61 -1.86
CA GLN A 154 11.89 -19.55 -1.21
C GLN A 154 11.36 -18.45 -2.16
N LYS A 155 11.22 -18.75 -3.46
CA LYS A 155 10.70 -17.81 -4.47
C LYS A 155 9.20 -18.00 -4.69
N PHE A 156 8.41 -17.74 -3.64
CA PHE A 156 6.96 -18.00 -3.62
C PHE A 156 6.18 -17.22 -4.70
N ASP A 157 6.56 -15.97 -4.99
CA ASP A 157 5.95 -15.15 -6.06
C ASP A 157 6.06 -15.81 -7.44
N GLN A 158 7.23 -16.38 -7.74
CA GLN A 158 7.50 -17.03 -9.02
C GLN A 158 6.81 -18.39 -9.09
N ALA A 159 6.81 -19.13 -7.98
CA ALA A 159 6.11 -20.40 -7.85
C ALA A 159 4.60 -20.22 -8.09
N ARG A 160 4.00 -19.16 -7.52
CA ARG A 160 2.59 -18.82 -7.73
C ARG A 160 2.28 -18.49 -9.17
N LYS A 161 3.07 -17.63 -9.82
CA LYS A 161 2.88 -17.29 -11.25
C LYS A 161 2.93 -18.53 -12.15
N GLN A 162 3.82 -19.49 -11.85
CA GLN A 162 3.91 -20.75 -12.58
C GLN A 162 2.74 -21.69 -12.27
N ALA A 163 2.31 -21.78 -11.02
CA ALA A 163 1.14 -22.57 -10.64
C ALA A 163 -0.17 -22.03 -11.25
N ASP A 164 -0.33 -20.71 -11.31
CA ASP A 164 -1.46 -20.06 -11.97
C ASP A 164 -1.41 -20.25 -13.50
N ALA A 165 -0.21 -20.30 -14.09
CA ALA A 165 -0.03 -20.64 -15.50
C ALA A 165 -0.38 -22.11 -15.78
N LEU A 166 0.01 -23.03 -14.88
CA LEU A 166 -0.36 -24.45 -14.95
C LEU A 166 -1.88 -24.63 -14.85
N LEU A 167 -2.54 -23.92 -13.94
CA LEU A 167 -4.01 -23.94 -13.79
C LEU A 167 -4.73 -23.42 -15.03
N LYS A 168 -4.19 -22.38 -15.68
CA LYS A 168 -4.74 -21.88 -16.96
C LYS A 168 -4.58 -22.89 -18.11
N LYS A 169 -3.49 -23.67 -18.12
CA LYS A 169 -3.25 -24.70 -19.13
C LYS A 169 -4.11 -25.94 -18.89
N PHE A 170 -4.34 -26.33 -17.64
CA PHE A 170 -5.08 -27.54 -17.27
C PHE A 170 -6.16 -27.27 -16.20
N PRO A 171 -7.30 -26.65 -16.56
CA PRO A 171 -8.32 -26.25 -15.58
C PRO A 171 -8.96 -27.40 -14.79
N ASP A 172 -9.09 -28.59 -15.39
CA ASP A 172 -9.81 -29.72 -14.80
C ASP A 172 -8.91 -30.70 -14.02
N ASN A 173 -7.58 -30.46 -14.00
CA ASN A 173 -6.64 -31.37 -13.36
C ASN A 173 -6.56 -31.08 -11.84
N PRO A 174 -6.85 -32.06 -10.95
CA PRO A 174 -6.86 -31.86 -9.50
C PRO A 174 -5.50 -31.42 -8.93
N SER A 175 -4.39 -31.80 -9.55
CA SER A 175 -3.05 -31.39 -9.12
C SER A 175 -2.78 -29.92 -9.37
N SER A 176 -3.30 -29.35 -10.46
CA SER A 176 -3.13 -27.92 -10.78
C SER A 176 -3.92 -27.03 -9.81
N ILE A 177 -5.15 -27.44 -9.48
CA ILE A 177 -6.04 -26.73 -8.54
C ILE A 177 -5.44 -26.76 -7.13
N ALA A 178 -4.98 -27.93 -6.67
CA ALA A 178 -4.35 -28.07 -5.37
C ALA A 178 -3.08 -27.20 -5.27
N LEU A 179 -2.27 -27.16 -6.34
CA LEU A 179 -1.02 -26.41 -6.37
C LEU A 179 -1.24 -24.89 -6.34
N SER A 180 -2.18 -24.35 -7.11
CA SER A 180 -2.48 -22.91 -7.06
C SER A 180 -2.90 -22.51 -5.63
N ASN A 181 -3.79 -23.28 -5.00
CA ASN A 181 -4.21 -23.02 -3.61
C ASN A 181 -3.06 -23.10 -2.60
N THR A 182 -2.14 -24.07 -2.73
CA THR A 182 -0.98 -24.16 -1.83
C THR A 182 0.00 -23.02 -2.05
N THR A 183 0.21 -22.58 -3.30
CA THR A 183 1.07 -21.43 -3.62
C THR A 183 0.49 -20.12 -3.11
N LEU A 184 -0.83 -19.91 -3.24
CA LEU A 184 -1.52 -18.75 -2.67
C LEU A 184 -1.33 -18.65 -1.16
N ASN A 185 -1.51 -19.77 -0.45
CA ASN A 185 -1.36 -19.81 1.00
C ASN A 185 0.10 -19.61 1.43
N ALA A 186 1.05 -20.22 0.73
CA ALA A 186 2.47 -20.08 1.04
C ALA A 186 2.99 -18.65 0.82
N ASP A 187 2.52 -18.00 -0.25
CA ASP A 187 2.81 -16.60 -0.55
C ASP A 187 2.26 -15.69 0.56
N ALA A 188 0.99 -15.84 0.91
CA ALA A 188 0.36 -15.10 2.01
C ALA A 188 1.08 -15.28 3.35
N ILE A 189 1.56 -16.50 3.66
CA ILE A 189 2.36 -16.78 4.87
C ILE A 189 3.72 -16.07 4.81
N ASN A 190 4.37 -16.03 3.64
CA ASN A 190 5.64 -15.35 3.46
C ASN A 190 5.49 -13.82 3.60
N GLU A 191 4.48 -13.23 2.96
CA GLU A 191 4.14 -11.81 3.12
C GLU A 191 3.84 -11.48 4.58
N ALA A 192 3.00 -12.28 5.25
CA ALA A 192 2.70 -12.10 6.66
C ALA A 192 3.97 -12.19 7.55
N ARG A 193 4.92 -13.06 7.21
CA ARG A 193 6.20 -13.16 7.91
C ARG A 193 7.07 -11.91 7.71
N ILE A 194 7.14 -11.39 6.49
CA ILE A 194 7.89 -10.16 6.16
C ILE A 194 7.28 -8.98 6.92
N VAL A 195 5.96 -8.80 6.82
CA VAL A 195 5.23 -7.73 7.51
C VAL A 195 5.39 -7.85 9.03
N SER A 196 5.23 -9.06 9.59
CA SER A 196 5.46 -9.31 11.02
C SER A 196 6.91 -9.02 11.43
N GLY A 197 7.89 -9.34 10.56
CA GLY A 197 9.30 -8.99 10.78
C GLY A 197 9.53 -7.47 10.84
N GLN A 198 8.94 -6.73 9.90
CA GLN A 198 9.00 -5.27 9.88
C GLN A 198 8.29 -4.66 11.10
N MET A 199 7.11 -5.18 11.46
CA MET A 199 6.39 -4.74 12.66
C MET A 199 7.19 -5.01 13.93
N ARG A 200 7.83 -6.18 14.06
CA ARG A 200 8.71 -6.49 15.19
C ARG A 200 9.88 -5.54 15.27
N GLU A 201 10.52 -5.22 14.15
CA GLU A 201 11.64 -4.30 14.13
C GLU A 201 11.21 -2.85 14.44
N GLY A 202 10.10 -2.39 13.85
CA GLY A 202 9.52 -1.08 14.16
C GLY A 202 9.14 -0.96 15.64
N TYR A 203 8.49 -1.98 16.19
CA TYR A 203 8.14 -2.05 17.61
C TYR A 203 9.39 -2.04 18.50
N ARG A 204 10.43 -2.83 18.16
CA ARG A 204 11.70 -2.86 18.89
C ARG A 204 12.36 -1.49 18.93
N LEU A 205 12.42 -0.80 17.79
CA LEU A 205 13.01 0.54 17.71
C LEU A 205 12.20 1.57 18.50
N ALA A 206 10.87 1.48 18.45
CA ALA A 206 9.99 2.36 19.22
C ALA A 206 10.17 2.14 20.74
N MET A 207 10.14 0.89 21.20
CA MET A 207 10.36 0.56 22.61
C MET A 207 11.78 0.95 23.06
N LEU A 208 12.79 0.73 22.23
CA LEU A 208 14.16 1.20 22.51
C LEU A 208 14.24 2.73 22.67
N ALA A 209 13.46 3.49 21.90
CA ALA A 209 13.40 4.94 22.06
C ALA A 209 12.73 5.35 23.37
N VAL A 210 11.67 4.65 23.78
CA VAL A 210 11.03 4.83 25.10
C VAL A 210 12.02 4.51 26.21
N ASP A 211 12.70 3.37 26.15
CA ASP A 211 13.70 2.97 27.14
C ASP A 211 14.83 4.00 27.26
N LYS A 212 15.36 4.48 26.12
CA LYS A 212 16.37 5.56 26.11
C LYS A 212 15.87 6.86 26.74
N SER A 213 14.58 7.17 26.65
CA SER A 213 13.99 8.33 27.31
C SER A 213 13.72 8.09 28.80
N ALA A 214 13.50 6.84 29.20
CA ALA A 214 13.26 6.43 30.58
C ALA A 214 14.56 6.22 31.37
N THR A 215 15.71 6.02 30.69
CA THR A 215 17.00 5.99 31.38
C THR A 215 17.30 7.35 31.99
N MET A 216 17.61 7.35 33.29
CA MET A 216 18.01 8.57 33.98
C MET A 216 19.22 9.20 33.28
N PRO A 217 19.18 10.51 33.00
CA PRO A 217 20.33 11.26 32.51
C PRO A 217 21.53 11.06 33.44
N LYS A 218 22.74 11.02 32.86
CA LYS A 218 23.99 10.94 33.64
C LYS A 218 24.26 12.21 34.46
N ASP A 219 23.83 13.35 33.92
CA ASP A 219 23.95 14.70 34.49
C ASP A 219 22.54 15.33 34.55
N ASP A 220 22.34 16.41 35.32
CA ASP A 220 21.01 17.04 35.53
C ASP A 220 20.21 17.30 34.24
N ILE A 221 20.89 17.68 33.14
CA ILE A 221 20.30 17.84 31.80
C ILE A 221 21.32 17.41 30.75
N THR A 222 21.00 16.40 29.93
CA THR A 222 21.81 16.00 28.77
C THR A 222 21.07 16.28 27.46
N PHE A 223 21.63 17.18 26.64
CA PHE A 223 21.15 17.40 25.28
C PHE A 223 21.96 16.54 24.31
N ASP A 224 21.29 15.90 23.34
CA ASP A 224 22.00 15.33 22.20
C ASP A 224 22.55 16.47 21.33
N VAL A 225 23.80 16.85 21.61
CA VAL A 225 24.52 17.92 20.91
C VAL A 225 24.61 17.62 19.41
N LYS A 226 24.68 16.34 19.00
CA LYS A 226 24.74 15.97 17.58
C LYS A 226 23.40 16.21 16.90
N TYR A 227 22.31 15.74 17.50
CA TYR A 227 20.95 15.95 16.99
C TYR A 227 20.61 17.44 16.90
N THR A 228 20.87 18.19 17.97
CA THR A 228 20.61 19.65 18.00
C THR A 228 21.42 20.36 16.93
N ARG A 229 22.71 20.03 16.78
CA ARG A 229 23.57 20.60 15.73
C ARG A 229 23.06 20.27 14.33
N GLU A 230 22.61 19.05 14.09
CA GLU A 230 22.05 18.66 12.79
C GLU A 230 20.77 19.46 12.48
N VAL A 231 19.82 19.51 13.42
CA VAL A 231 18.56 20.25 13.26
C VAL A 231 18.81 21.74 13.05
N VAL A 232 19.71 22.35 13.83
CA VAL A 232 20.11 23.76 13.67
C VAL A 232 20.79 23.99 12.31
N SER A 233 21.67 23.08 11.88
CA SER A 233 22.35 23.18 10.57
C SER A 233 21.39 23.10 9.39
N LYS A 234 20.23 22.44 9.55
CA LYS A 234 19.17 22.39 8.55
C LYS A 234 18.30 23.65 8.55
N ARG A 235 18.12 24.30 9.70
CA ARG A 235 17.31 25.53 9.85
C ARG A 235 18.00 26.78 9.31
N ASN A 236 19.32 26.89 9.46
CA ASN A 236 20.04 28.16 9.31
C ASN A 236 20.85 28.34 8.02
N LYS A 237 20.69 27.49 6.98
CA LYS A 237 21.47 27.68 5.75
C LYS A 237 20.80 28.69 4.82
N PRO A 238 21.31 29.93 4.67
CA PRO A 238 21.10 30.64 3.43
C PRO A 238 21.74 29.81 2.32
N THR A 239 20.96 29.08 1.54
CA THR A 239 21.49 28.43 0.33
C THR A 239 21.69 29.49 -0.74
N LEU A 240 22.70 30.35 -0.58
CA LEU A 240 23.28 31.02 -1.73
C LEU A 240 24.01 29.98 -2.55
N THR A 241 23.81 29.99 -3.86
CA THR A 241 24.57 29.09 -4.73
C THR A 241 26.04 29.50 -4.76
N GLN A 242 26.94 28.57 -5.12
CA GLN A 242 28.37 28.90 -5.25
C GLN A 242 28.63 30.04 -6.25
N ARG A 243 27.75 30.18 -7.27
CA ARG A 243 27.81 31.29 -8.23
C ARG A 243 27.38 32.60 -7.60
N GLU A 244 26.29 32.63 -6.83
CA GLU A 244 25.87 33.83 -6.11
C GLU A 244 26.94 34.32 -5.13
N VAL A 245 27.65 33.40 -4.46
CA VAL A 245 28.80 33.76 -3.61
C VAL A 245 29.95 34.38 -4.41
N LYS A 246 30.21 33.90 -5.64
CA LYS A 246 31.21 34.53 -6.53
C LYS A 246 30.79 35.94 -6.92
N ILE A 247 29.52 36.14 -7.28
CA ILE A 247 28.98 37.45 -7.64
C ILE A 247 29.11 38.43 -6.46
N LEU A 248 28.79 37.98 -5.24
CA LEU A 248 28.98 38.80 -4.03
C LEU A 248 30.41 39.30 -3.88
N LYS A 249 31.39 38.40 -4.07
CA LYS A 249 32.80 38.75 -3.99
C LYS A 249 33.20 39.72 -5.10
N SER A 250 32.74 39.51 -6.33
CA SER A 250 33.01 40.43 -7.45
C SER A 250 32.47 41.84 -7.19
N LEU A 251 31.29 41.95 -6.57
CA LEU A 251 30.69 43.23 -6.21
C LEU A 251 31.44 43.97 -5.10
N GLU A 252 32.24 43.28 -4.29
CA GLU A 252 33.04 43.86 -3.20
C GLU A 252 34.42 44.35 -3.67
N ILE A 253 34.85 43.98 -4.88
CA ILE A 253 36.12 44.44 -5.44
C ILE A 253 36.07 45.96 -5.66
N GLU A 254 37.07 46.66 -5.13
CA GLU A 254 37.30 48.08 -5.37
C GLU A 254 37.83 48.29 -6.78
N SER A 255 37.22 49.20 -7.52
CA SER A 255 37.61 49.51 -8.90
C SER A 255 37.39 51.00 -9.17
N SER A 256 38.17 51.53 -10.10
CA SER A 256 38.01 52.92 -10.54
C SER A 256 37.38 52.90 -11.93
N PHE A 257 36.30 53.64 -12.09
CA PHE A 257 35.52 53.72 -13.32
C PHE A 257 35.42 55.18 -13.76
N GLU A 258 35.67 55.43 -15.04
CA GLU A 258 35.50 56.74 -15.66
C GLU A 258 34.67 56.55 -16.92
N PHE A 259 33.40 56.91 -16.84
CA PHE A 259 32.46 56.88 -17.96
C PHE A 259 32.14 58.32 -18.35
N LYS A 260 32.44 58.68 -19.61
CA LYS A 260 32.13 60.00 -20.19
C LYS A 260 31.17 59.83 -21.35
N ASP A 261 29.94 60.28 -21.16
CA ASP A 261 28.86 60.26 -22.16
C ASP A 261 28.70 58.90 -22.85
N GLU A 262 28.75 57.82 -22.06
CA GLU A 262 28.55 56.46 -22.58
C GLU A 262 27.09 56.01 -22.39
N PRO A 263 26.51 55.26 -23.36
CA PRO A 263 25.19 54.67 -23.19
C PRO A 263 25.14 53.70 -22.02
N LEU A 264 24.07 53.75 -21.21
CA LEU A 264 23.90 52.88 -20.03
C LEU A 264 24.07 51.39 -20.37
N GLU A 265 23.54 50.92 -21.50
CA GLU A 265 23.69 49.52 -21.93
C GLU A 265 25.15 49.12 -22.15
N LYS A 266 25.97 50.02 -22.71
CA LYS A 266 27.40 49.78 -22.92
C LYS A 266 28.13 49.71 -21.57
N VAL A 267 27.82 50.64 -20.67
CA VAL A 267 28.36 50.67 -19.30
C VAL A 267 28.05 49.36 -18.54
N LEU A 268 26.81 48.88 -18.62
CA LEU A 268 26.40 47.61 -17.99
C LEU A 268 27.12 46.41 -18.62
N ASN A 269 27.29 46.38 -19.94
CA ASN A 269 28.01 45.32 -20.64
C ASN A 269 29.51 45.30 -20.29
N ASP A 270 30.14 46.47 -20.17
CA ASP A 270 31.55 46.57 -19.80
C ASP A 270 31.78 46.16 -18.34
N LEU A 271 30.87 46.53 -17.44
CA LEU A 271 30.85 46.04 -16.05
C LEU A 271 30.61 44.52 -15.99
N SER A 272 29.73 43.99 -16.82
CA SER A 272 29.46 42.55 -16.91
C SER A 272 30.71 41.76 -17.32
N LYS A 273 31.46 42.26 -18.32
CA LYS A 273 32.73 41.67 -18.77
C LYS A 273 33.82 41.75 -17.70
N GLN A 274 33.97 42.90 -17.06
CA GLN A 274 35.00 43.10 -16.03
C GLN A 274 34.76 42.21 -14.81
N MET A 275 33.50 42.05 -14.38
CA MET A 275 33.13 41.19 -13.24
C MET A 275 32.96 39.72 -13.61
N ASN A 276 33.04 39.37 -14.90
CA ASN A 276 32.69 38.05 -15.43
C ASN A 276 31.34 37.54 -14.89
N THR A 277 30.34 38.41 -14.87
CA THR A 277 29.01 38.17 -14.28
C THR A 277 27.93 38.71 -15.20
N SER A 278 26.84 37.95 -15.40
CA SER A 278 25.70 38.38 -16.21
C SER A 278 24.92 39.52 -15.52
N ILE A 279 24.81 40.66 -16.20
CA ILE A 279 23.96 41.78 -15.79
C ILE A 279 22.84 41.91 -16.83
N ILE A 280 21.58 41.81 -16.38
CA ILE A 280 20.40 41.81 -17.24
C ILE A 280 19.57 43.05 -16.90
N LEU A 281 19.32 43.90 -17.91
CA LEU A 281 18.35 44.99 -17.79
C LEU A 281 16.94 44.46 -18.07
N ASP A 282 16.02 44.65 -17.13
CA ASP A 282 14.62 44.28 -17.28
C ASP A 282 13.97 45.10 -18.40
N GLU A 283 13.43 44.43 -19.42
CA GLU A 283 12.79 45.06 -20.57
C GLU A 283 11.60 45.93 -20.16
N VAL A 284 10.86 45.50 -19.14
CA VAL A 284 9.71 46.27 -18.67
C VAL A 284 10.17 47.54 -17.96
N ALA A 285 11.26 47.46 -17.17
CA ALA A 285 11.86 48.64 -16.56
C ALA A 285 12.41 49.62 -17.60
N LYS A 286 12.96 49.10 -18.70
CA LYS A 286 13.42 49.90 -19.84
C LYS A 286 12.28 50.69 -20.48
N GLN A 287 11.12 50.06 -20.68
CA GLN A 287 9.93 50.71 -21.24
C GLN A 287 9.32 51.75 -20.29
N GLU A 288 9.17 51.42 -19.01
CA GLU A 288 8.59 52.31 -17.98
C GLU A 288 9.39 53.61 -17.82
N LEU A 289 10.73 53.50 -17.76
CA LEU A 289 11.62 54.64 -17.58
C LEU A 289 12.08 55.28 -18.90
N LYS A 290 11.55 54.82 -20.05
CA LYS A 290 11.93 55.27 -21.41
C LYS A 290 13.46 55.29 -21.62
N ILE A 291 14.13 54.23 -21.16
CA ILE A 291 15.58 54.10 -21.27
C ILE A 291 15.92 53.63 -22.68
N ASP A 292 16.32 54.57 -23.53
CA ASP A 292 16.83 54.31 -24.88
C ASP A 292 18.35 54.38 -24.95
N SER A 293 18.91 54.05 -26.12
CA SER A 293 20.35 54.19 -26.43
C SER A 293 20.91 55.61 -26.24
N ASN A 294 20.04 56.62 -26.11
CA ASN A 294 20.39 58.01 -25.76
C ASN A 294 20.47 58.28 -24.25
N THR A 295 20.34 57.26 -23.40
CA THR A 295 20.50 57.40 -21.96
C THR A 295 21.98 57.37 -21.61
N PHE A 296 22.61 58.55 -21.62
CA PHE A 296 24.02 58.71 -21.29
C PHE A 296 24.25 58.71 -19.77
N VAL A 297 25.38 58.13 -19.38
CA VAL A 297 25.90 58.11 -18.02
C VAL A 297 27.23 58.86 -18.01
N ASN A 298 27.36 59.81 -17.09
CA ASN A 298 28.60 60.51 -16.79
C ASN A 298 28.93 60.25 -15.32
N ALA A 299 29.91 59.39 -15.07
CA ALA A 299 30.30 59.00 -13.72
C ALA A 299 31.81 58.81 -13.64
N SER A 300 32.45 59.55 -12.72
CA SER A 300 33.86 59.41 -12.39
C SER A 300 33.98 58.95 -10.94
N LEU A 301 34.25 57.66 -10.74
CA LEU A 301 34.34 57.01 -9.44
C LEU A 301 35.75 56.43 -9.25
N LYS A 302 36.45 56.86 -8.20
CA LYS A 302 37.81 56.37 -7.88
C LYS A 302 37.78 55.63 -6.55
N ASN A 303 38.41 54.46 -6.53
CA ASN A 303 38.52 53.60 -5.35
C ASN A 303 37.18 53.29 -4.66
N VAL A 304 36.16 52.92 -5.45
CA VAL A 304 34.82 52.59 -4.96
C VAL A 304 34.54 51.11 -5.21
N THR A 305 33.84 50.45 -4.29
CA THR A 305 33.38 49.07 -4.53
C THR A 305 32.45 49.02 -5.74
N THR A 306 32.56 47.97 -6.55
CA THR A 306 31.72 47.83 -7.75
C THR A 306 30.22 47.86 -7.42
N ARG A 307 29.84 47.34 -6.24
CA ARG A 307 28.50 47.48 -5.66
C ARG A 307 28.04 48.94 -5.55
N SER A 308 28.86 49.78 -4.90
CA SER A 308 28.53 51.19 -4.69
C SER A 308 28.55 51.98 -5.99
N ALA A 309 29.47 51.66 -6.90
CA ALA A 309 29.51 52.26 -8.23
C ALA A 309 28.24 51.95 -9.04
N LEU A 310 27.82 50.67 -9.07
CA LEU A 310 26.60 50.26 -9.75
C LEU A 310 25.36 50.93 -9.14
N ARG A 311 25.25 51.01 -7.80
CA ARG A 311 24.15 51.74 -7.16
C ARG A 311 24.12 53.20 -7.57
N LYS A 312 25.27 53.88 -7.58
CA LYS A 312 25.33 55.31 -7.90
C LYS A 312 24.88 55.58 -9.33
N ILE A 313 25.39 54.80 -10.28
CA ILE A 313 25.04 54.91 -11.70
C ILE A 313 23.55 54.67 -11.94
N LEU A 314 22.97 53.67 -11.27
CA LEU A 314 21.56 53.31 -11.43
C LEU A 314 20.62 54.28 -10.70
N ALA A 315 21.03 54.79 -9.53
CA ALA A 315 20.23 55.72 -8.73
C ALA A 315 19.88 57.01 -9.49
N ASP A 316 20.83 57.54 -10.27
CA ASP A 316 20.62 58.75 -11.09
C ASP A 316 19.53 58.57 -12.17
N LYS A 317 19.19 57.32 -12.52
CA LYS A 317 18.17 56.96 -13.50
C LYS A 317 16.92 56.32 -12.89
N GLY A 318 16.82 56.26 -11.56
CA GLY A 318 15.68 55.62 -10.86
C GLY A 318 15.65 54.09 -10.95
N LEU A 319 16.78 53.47 -11.30
CA LEU A 319 16.95 52.02 -11.35
C LEU A 319 17.59 51.49 -10.08
N ALA A 320 17.33 50.22 -9.78
CA ALA A 320 18.00 49.45 -8.74
C ALA A 320 18.44 48.10 -9.29
N PHE A 321 19.43 47.48 -8.64
CA PHE A 321 19.82 46.12 -8.96
C PHE A 321 19.43 45.15 -7.84
N VAL A 322 19.08 43.92 -8.20
CA VAL A 322 18.82 42.81 -7.29
C VAL A 322 19.53 41.58 -7.85
N MET A 323 20.22 40.84 -6.97
CA MET A 323 20.76 39.53 -7.36
C MET A 323 19.68 38.47 -7.27
N LYS A 324 19.46 37.75 -8.37
CA LYS A 324 18.48 36.67 -8.45
C LYS A 324 18.97 35.65 -9.47
N ASN A 325 18.74 34.36 -9.22
CA ASN A 325 19.05 33.29 -10.18
C ASN A 325 20.49 33.38 -10.75
N GLU A 326 21.48 33.61 -9.88
CA GLU A 326 22.89 33.66 -10.29
C GLU A 326 23.23 34.78 -11.29
N SER A 327 22.42 35.83 -11.38
CA SER A 327 22.66 37.00 -12.24
C SER A 327 22.24 38.30 -11.52
N ILE A 328 22.76 39.43 -11.99
CA ILE A 328 22.38 40.75 -11.49
C ILE A 328 21.26 41.27 -12.38
N TYR A 329 20.06 41.45 -11.82
CA TYR A 329 18.92 42.03 -12.51
C TYR A 329 18.84 43.52 -12.19
N VAL A 330 18.81 44.36 -13.22
CA VAL A 330 18.60 45.80 -13.13
C VAL A 330 17.13 46.09 -13.47
N THR A 331 16.38 46.63 -12.52
CA THR A 331 14.92 46.88 -12.64
C THR A 331 14.54 48.19 -11.97
N THR A 332 13.26 48.56 -11.99
CA THR A 332 12.76 49.78 -11.33
C THR A 332 12.79 49.63 -9.81
N ASN A 333 12.83 50.76 -9.10
CA ASN A 333 12.80 50.78 -7.64
C ASN A 333 11.58 50.07 -7.04
N GLU A 334 10.42 50.17 -7.70
CA GLU A 334 9.18 49.54 -7.24
C GLU A 334 9.27 48.02 -7.33
N LYS A 335 9.69 47.48 -8.48
CA LYS A 335 9.88 46.04 -8.65
C LYS A 335 10.99 45.48 -7.77
N ALA A 336 12.07 46.26 -7.56
CA ALA A 336 13.13 45.87 -6.66
C ALA A 336 12.63 45.66 -5.22
N LYS A 337 11.68 46.48 -4.74
CA LYS A 337 11.02 46.31 -3.43
C LYS A 337 10.25 44.99 -3.35
N ASP A 338 9.56 44.61 -4.42
CA ASP A 338 8.76 43.38 -4.46
C ASP A 338 9.63 42.11 -4.50
N MET A 339 10.86 42.22 -5.00
CA MET A 339 11.82 41.12 -5.01
C MET A 339 12.57 40.92 -3.69
N LEU A 340 12.37 41.78 -2.68
CA LEU A 340 12.97 41.62 -1.36
C LEU A 340 12.32 40.47 -0.60
N VAL A 341 13.14 39.71 0.12
CA VAL A 341 12.67 38.60 0.96
C VAL A 341 12.48 39.10 2.38
N SER A 342 11.42 38.67 3.05
CA SER A 342 11.24 38.91 4.49
C SER A 342 11.71 37.70 5.29
N ARG A 343 12.58 37.92 6.27
CA ARG A 343 13.03 36.89 7.22
C ARG A 343 12.93 37.39 8.65
N VAL A 344 12.64 36.44 9.55
CA VAL A 344 12.57 36.68 10.99
C VAL A 344 13.82 36.10 11.64
N TYR A 345 14.57 36.94 12.35
CA TYR A 345 15.75 36.57 13.12
C TYR A 345 15.41 36.62 14.61
N TYR A 346 15.31 35.46 15.24
CA TYR A 346 15.13 35.39 16.69
C TYR A 346 16.43 35.81 17.40
N VAL A 347 16.34 36.81 18.27
CA VAL A 347 17.48 37.34 19.03
C VAL A 347 17.20 37.33 20.53
N GLY A 348 16.20 36.59 20.99
CA GLY A 348 15.82 36.56 22.41
C GLY A 348 16.97 36.20 23.34
N ASP A 349 17.87 35.32 22.93
CA ASP A 349 19.08 34.96 23.69
C ASP A 349 20.09 36.12 23.79
N LEU A 350 20.17 36.97 22.76
CA LEU A 350 21.09 38.10 22.71
C LEU A 350 20.56 39.35 23.44
N VAL A 351 19.24 39.44 23.66
CA VAL A 351 18.59 40.66 24.18
C VAL A 351 17.96 40.42 25.56
N SER A 352 17.66 39.17 25.91
CA SER A 352 17.33 38.81 27.29
C SER A 352 18.63 38.89 28.08
N GLY A 353 18.73 39.84 29.01
CA GLY A 353 19.95 40.03 29.79
C GLY A 353 20.39 38.71 30.43
N LEU A 354 21.59 38.25 30.08
CA LEU A 354 22.34 37.22 30.80
C LEU A 354 22.75 37.76 32.17
N GLY A 355 21.77 38.01 33.04
CA GLY A 355 21.98 38.08 34.48
C GLY A 355 22.01 36.65 35.04
N PRO A 356 22.72 36.39 36.15
CA PRO A 356 22.80 35.06 36.78
C PRO A 356 21.45 34.50 37.26
N PHE A 357 20.36 35.27 37.11
CA PHE A 357 19.00 34.85 37.38
C PHE A 357 18.18 35.09 36.12
N ASN A 358 17.72 34.00 35.51
CA ASN A 358 16.87 33.94 34.32
C ASN A 358 15.49 34.55 34.63
N ALA A 359 15.43 35.86 34.84
CA ALA A 359 14.30 36.58 35.41
C ALA A 359 13.37 37.14 34.33
N ILE A 360 12.87 36.28 33.44
CA ILE A 360 11.66 36.59 32.64
C ILE A 360 10.41 36.67 33.56
N ARG A 361 10.55 36.41 34.87
CA ARG A 361 9.42 36.37 35.81
C ARG A 361 9.12 37.65 36.59
N ALA A 362 9.93 38.71 36.53
CA ALA A 362 9.68 39.90 37.33
C ALA A 362 9.84 41.18 36.50
N GLY A 363 8.74 41.89 36.27
CA GLY A 363 8.70 43.11 35.46
C GLY A 363 9.42 44.28 36.12
N ASN A 364 10.75 44.29 36.05
CA ASN A 364 11.56 45.44 36.38
C ASN A 364 11.77 46.32 35.14
N LEU A 365 11.37 47.58 35.23
CA LEU A 365 11.58 48.61 34.19
C LEU A 365 13.07 48.79 33.82
N ALA A 366 13.99 48.39 34.69
CA ALA A 366 15.43 48.40 34.43
C ALA A 366 15.84 47.37 33.36
N ASP A 367 15.22 46.19 33.35
CA ASP A 367 15.52 45.13 32.37
C ASP A 367 15.08 45.54 30.97
N VAL A 368 13.94 46.23 30.86
CA VAL A 368 13.42 46.74 29.57
C VAL A 368 14.36 47.78 28.96
N ARG A 369 14.95 48.66 29.77
CA ARG A 369 15.91 49.67 29.28
C ARG A 369 17.20 49.04 28.77
N GLN A 370 17.73 48.06 29.49
CA GLN A 370 18.91 47.32 29.05
C GLN A 370 18.64 46.54 27.75
N THR A 371 17.51 45.82 27.70
CA THR A 371 17.04 45.15 26.48
C THR A 371 16.90 46.15 25.34
N GLN A 372 16.33 47.34 25.56
CA GLN A 372 16.21 48.37 24.54
C GLN A 372 17.57 48.85 24.02
N GLU A 373 18.54 49.10 24.90
CA GLU A 373 19.90 49.48 24.49
C GLU A 373 20.58 48.38 23.66
N MET A 374 20.40 47.11 24.05
CA MET A 374 20.91 45.96 23.29
C MET A 374 20.22 45.83 21.93
N VAL A 375 18.89 46.01 21.87
CA VAL A 375 18.15 46.08 20.60
C VAL A 375 18.71 47.21 19.73
N ASP A 376 18.95 48.39 20.28
CA ASP A 376 19.46 49.54 19.53
C ASP A 376 20.90 49.32 19.02
N GLN A 377 21.73 48.59 19.78
CA GLN A 377 23.07 48.17 19.32
C GLN A 377 22.97 47.14 18.19
N LEU A 378 22.12 46.11 18.34
CA LEU A 378 21.90 45.11 17.30
C LEU A 378 21.28 45.72 16.04
N MET A 379 20.34 46.66 16.20
CA MET A 379 19.75 47.42 15.10
C MET A 379 20.85 48.18 14.33
N ARG A 380 21.75 48.87 15.04
CA ARG A 380 22.90 49.55 14.41
C ARG A 380 23.83 48.58 13.71
N ALA A 381 24.07 47.40 14.28
CA ALA A 381 24.87 46.35 13.65
C ALA A 381 24.20 45.78 12.38
N ILE A 382 22.87 45.63 12.37
CA ILE A 382 22.14 45.20 11.16
C ILE A 382 22.23 46.29 10.08
N LEU A 383 22.03 47.55 10.44
CA LEU A 383 22.09 48.68 9.52
C LEU A 383 23.49 48.94 8.96
N SER A 384 24.55 48.51 9.65
CA SER A 384 25.92 48.58 9.14
C SER A 384 26.21 47.51 8.09
N VAL A 385 25.42 46.43 8.03
CA VAL A 385 25.47 45.45 6.94
C VAL A 385 24.91 46.11 5.68
N ASP A 386 25.82 46.57 4.82
CA ASP A 386 25.50 47.33 3.60
C ASP A 386 24.73 48.64 3.87
N PRO A 387 25.45 49.71 4.29
CA PRO A 387 24.85 50.98 4.70
C PRO A 387 23.96 51.66 3.64
N ASN A 388 24.22 51.38 2.36
CA ASN A 388 23.49 51.99 1.24
C ASN A 388 22.25 51.19 0.83
N SER A 389 21.94 50.08 1.49
CA SER A 389 20.82 49.19 1.14
C SER A 389 19.55 49.42 1.98
N TRP A 390 19.65 50.22 3.04
CA TRP A 390 18.58 50.46 4.00
C TRP A 390 17.81 51.74 3.71
N GLU A 391 16.47 51.66 3.78
CA GLU A 391 15.59 52.83 3.65
C GLU A 391 15.86 53.86 4.75
N ARG A 392 16.10 53.38 5.98
CA ARG A 392 16.35 54.21 7.17
C ARG A 392 17.59 55.12 7.05
N ASN A 393 18.52 54.81 6.15
CA ASN A 393 19.74 55.59 5.96
C ASN A 393 19.57 56.70 4.90
N ASN A 394 18.40 56.84 4.26
CA ASN A 394 18.13 57.79 3.17
C ASN A 394 19.08 57.69 1.95
N ASN A 395 19.81 56.57 1.81
CA ASN A 395 20.81 56.37 0.76
C ASN A 395 20.24 55.65 -0.49
N GLY A 396 18.91 55.64 -0.67
CA GLY A 396 18.26 55.01 -1.82
C GLY A 396 18.06 53.49 -1.71
N GLY A 397 18.25 52.93 -0.51
CA GLY A 397 17.97 51.53 -0.22
C GLY A 397 16.49 51.24 0.03
N HIS A 398 16.05 50.03 -0.28
CA HIS A 398 14.65 49.59 -0.14
C HIS A 398 14.43 48.63 1.04
N GLY A 399 15.49 48.27 1.75
CA GLY A 399 15.41 47.33 2.85
C GLY A 399 14.89 47.95 4.13
N THR A 400 14.07 47.18 4.85
CA THR A 400 13.49 47.58 6.13
C THR A 400 13.83 46.57 7.23
N VAL A 401 13.98 47.09 8.45
CA VAL A 401 14.21 46.28 9.65
C VAL A 401 13.31 46.81 10.76
N THR A 402 12.61 45.90 11.44
CA THR A 402 11.72 46.22 12.55
C THR A 402 11.92 45.21 13.67
N PHE A 403 11.99 45.69 14.90
CA PHE A 403 12.06 44.82 16.07
C PHE A 403 10.64 44.50 16.57
N HIS A 404 10.35 43.22 16.74
CA HIS A 404 9.10 42.74 17.29
C HIS A 404 9.30 42.34 18.75
N TRP A 405 8.82 43.18 19.66
CA TRP A 405 9.02 43.04 21.11
C TRP A 405 8.50 41.72 21.68
N PRO A 406 7.25 41.28 21.41
CA PRO A 406 6.71 40.07 22.05
C PRO A 406 7.48 38.78 21.75
N SER A 407 8.08 38.68 20.56
CA SER A 407 8.85 37.48 20.15
C SER A 407 10.36 37.69 20.20
N LEU A 408 10.83 38.85 20.68
CA LEU A 408 12.24 39.24 20.73
C LEU A 408 12.98 38.92 19.41
N SER A 409 12.38 39.33 18.29
CA SER A 409 12.90 39.02 16.96
C SER A 409 12.96 40.24 16.04
N PHE A 410 13.96 40.26 15.17
CA PHE A 410 14.04 41.23 14.08
C PHE A 410 13.35 40.68 12.83
N VAL A 411 12.37 41.44 12.33
CA VAL A 411 11.79 41.23 11.01
C VAL A 411 12.59 42.08 10.03
N VAL A 412 13.34 41.43 9.16
CA VAL A 412 14.18 42.07 8.15
C VAL A 412 13.60 41.77 6.78
N ARG A 413 13.29 42.81 6.00
CA ARG A 413 12.93 42.69 4.59
C ARG A 413 14.10 43.22 3.76
N GLN A 414 14.83 42.33 3.10
CA GLN A 414 15.99 42.71 2.31
C GLN A 414 16.30 41.69 1.19
N SER A 415 17.25 42.03 0.32
CA SER A 415 17.76 41.13 -0.70
C SER A 415 18.41 39.88 -0.10
N ALA A 416 18.40 38.77 -0.85
CA ALA A 416 18.93 37.47 -0.40
C ALA A 416 20.41 37.52 0.01
N GLU A 417 21.17 38.44 -0.57
CA GLU A 417 22.57 38.71 -0.25
C GLU A 417 22.80 39.24 1.17
N VAL A 418 22.04 40.25 1.57
CA VAL A 418 22.16 40.83 2.91
C VAL A 418 21.70 39.80 3.92
N HIS A 419 20.64 39.05 3.62
CA HIS A 419 20.22 37.94 4.46
C HIS A 419 21.32 36.89 4.66
N ALA A 420 22.11 36.59 3.63
CA ALA A 420 23.24 35.68 3.74
C ALA A 420 24.37 36.24 4.60
N LYS A 421 24.69 37.53 4.45
CA LYS A 421 25.66 38.22 5.31
C LYS A 421 25.20 38.24 6.78
N LEU A 422 23.92 38.53 7.02
CA LEU A 422 23.33 38.55 8.36
C LEU A 422 23.36 37.15 9.01
N SER A 423 23.01 36.08 8.27
CA SER A 423 23.08 34.73 8.84
C SER A 423 24.50 34.28 9.17
N GLY A 424 25.51 34.75 8.44
CA GLY A 424 26.91 34.51 8.82
C GLY A 424 27.32 35.21 10.12
N SER A 425 26.76 36.40 10.38
CA SER A 425 27.04 37.19 11.58
C SER A 425 26.27 36.72 12.81
N PHE A 426 24.98 36.39 12.69
CA PHE A 426 24.14 35.93 13.81
C PHE A 426 24.27 34.43 14.13
N GLY A 427 24.63 33.60 13.15
CA GLY A 427 24.66 32.14 13.30
C GLY A 427 25.92 31.56 13.95
N SER A 428 26.96 32.37 14.17
CA SER A 428 28.26 31.92 14.71
C SER A 428 28.29 31.80 16.24
N GLY A 429 27.27 32.33 16.94
CA GLY A 429 27.24 32.41 18.41
C GLY A 429 26.83 31.14 19.15
N ILE A 430 26.35 30.10 18.46
CA ILE A 430 26.01 28.82 19.10
C ILE A 430 27.24 27.91 19.00
N LYS A 431 28.22 28.12 19.89
CA LYS A 431 29.34 27.19 20.10
C LYS A 431 29.16 26.43 21.41
#